data_AF-A0A530LXI1-F1
#
_entry.id   AF-A0A530LXI1-F1
#
_cell.length_a   1.000
_cell.length_b   1.000
_cell.length_c   1.000
_cell.angle_alpha   90.00
_cell.angle_beta   90.00
_cell.angle_gamma   90.00
#
_symmetry.space_group_name_H-M   'P 1'
#
loop_
_entity.id
_entity.type
_entity.pdbx_description
1 polymer ?
#
loop_
_entity_poly.entity_id
_entity_poly.type
_entity_poly.pdbx_seq_one_letter_code
_entity_poly.pdbx_strand_id
1 'polypeptide(L)' 'VEAMIAALKAGGVEIVTEPHEASWQPGRTVAEFRDSEGNRMVLASR' A
#
# COMPACT_ATOMS: atom_id res chain seq x y z
N VAL A 1 3.14 3.30 -6.73
CA VAL A 1 2.71 2.83 -5.39
C VAL A 1 3.09 3.85 -4.34
N GLU A 2 4.37 4.22 -4.24
CA GLU A 2 4.90 5.16 -3.24
C GLU A 2 4.13 6.49 -3.13
N ALA A 3 3.94 7.21 -4.23
CA ALA A 3 3.23 8.49 -4.21
C ALA A 3 1.78 8.38 -3.68
N MET A 4 1.11 7.27 -3.98
CA MET A 4 -0.27 7.03 -3.49
C MET A 4 -0.28 6.67 -2.01
N ILE A 5 0.67 5.85 -1.54
CA ILE A 5 0.81 5.55 -0.11
C ILE A 5 1.14 6.81 0.69
N ALA A 6 2.01 7.68 0.17
CA ALA A 6 2.30 8.97 0.79
C ALA A 6 1.04 9.85 0.91
N ALA A 7 0.21 9.90 -0.14
CA ALA A 7 -1.06 10.64 -0.11
C ALA A 7 -2.05 10.05 0.90
N LEU A 8 -2.19 8.72 0.96
CA LEU A 8 -3.04 8.04 1.94
C LEU A 8 -2.55 8.29 3.37
N LYS A 9 -1.25 8.19 3.62
CA LYS A 9 -0.63 8.47 4.92
C LYS A 9 -0.84 9.92 5.35
N ALA A 10 -0.70 10.89 4.43
CA ALA A 10 -1.00 12.29 4.69
C ALA A 10 -2.49 12.52 5.00
N GLY A 11 -3.37 11.70 4.44
CA GLY A 11 -4.81 11.67 4.74
C GLY A 11 -5.19 10.95 6.04
N GLY A 12 -4.21 10.47 6.83
CA GLY A 12 -4.46 9.76 8.08
C GLY A 12 -4.89 8.30 7.92
N VAL A 13 -4.75 7.74 6.72
CA VAL A 13 -5.03 6.33 6.46
C VAL A 13 -3.94 5.46 7.10
N GLU A 14 -4.36 4.38 7.78
CA GLU A 14 -3.44 3.43 8.40
C GLU A 14 -2.70 2.62 7.33
N ILE A 15 -1.37 2.75 7.29
CA ILE A 15 -0.50 1.94 6.44
C ILE A 15 -0.05 0.71 7.23
N VAL A 16 -0.42 -0.47 6.74
CA VAL A 16 -0.05 -1.77 7.33
C VAL A 16 1.37 -2.15 6.93
N THR A 17 1.69 -1.99 5.65
CA THR A 17 3.01 -2.29 5.10
C THR A 17 3.40 -1.21 4.10
N GLU A 18 4.57 -0.59 4.30
CA GLU A 18 5.14 0.37 3.35
C GLU A 18 5.47 -0.30 1.99
N PRO A 19 5.60 0.48 0.90
CA PRO A 19 5.96 -0.04 -0.41
C PRO A 19 7.22 -0.90 -0.37
N HIS A 20 7.11 -2.13 -0.89
CA HIS A 20 8.22 -3.07 -1.01
C HIS A 20 8.02 -3.96 -2.24
N GLU A 21 9.09 -4.61 -2.70
CA GLU A 21 8.99 -5.60 -3.77
C GLU A 21 8.31 -6.87 -3.26
N ALA A 22 7.32 -7.37 -4.01
CA ALA A 22 6.59 -8.56 -3.67
C ALA A 22 7.45 -9.81 -3.86
N SER A 23 7.62 -10.59 -2.79
CA SER A 23 8.44 -11.82 -2.82
C SER A 23 7.91 -12.89 -3.78
N TRP A 24 6.62 -12.86 -4.09
CA TRP A 24 5.94 -13.82 -4.97
C TRP A 24 5.84 -13.36 -6.43
N GLN A 25 6.24 -12.12 -6.74
CA GLN A 25 6.29 -11.60 -8.11
C GLN A 25 7.40 -10.54 -8.22
N PRO A 26 8.61 -10.95 -8.62
CA PRO A 26 9.71 -10.03 -8.83
C PRO A 26 9.34 -8.88 -9.78
N GLY A 27 9.81 -7.68 -9.47
CA GLY A 27 9.51 -6.44 -10.18
C GLY A 27 8.15 -5.82 -9.86
N ARG A 28 7.33 -6.44 -9.01
CA ARG A 28 6.06 -5.88 -8.55
C ARG A 28 6.24 -5.19 -7.20
N THR A 29 5.97 -3.89 -7.11
CA THR A 29 5.91 -3.20 -5.82
C THR A 29 4.52 -3.31 -5.25
N VAL A 30 4.39 -3.64 -3.97
CA VAL A 30 3.12 -3.71 -3.24
C VAL A 30 3.20 -2.94 -1.93
N ALA A 31 2.06 -2.44 -1.48
CA ALA A 31 1.87 -1.81 -0.18
C ALA A 31 0.47 -2.14 0.33
N GLU A 32 0.28 -2.06 1.64
CA GLU A 32 -0.97 -2.46 2.28
C GLU A 32 -1.46 -1.39 3.24
N PHE A 33 -2.76 -1.16 3.28
CA PHE A 33 -3.41 -0.15 4.13
C PHE A 33 -4.78 -0.63 4.59
N ARG A 34 -5.37 0.06 5.56
CA ARG A 34 -6.77 -0.14 5.98
C ARG A 34 -7.66 0.95 5.38
N ASP A 35 -8.76 0.58 4.74
CA ASP A 35 -9.77 1.57 4.35
C ASP A 35 -10.56 2.07 5.57
N SER A 36 -11.51 2.98 5.34
CA SER A 36 -12.35 3.56 6.40
C SER A 36 -13.26 2.55 7.11
N GLU A 37 -13.51 1.40 6.51
CA GLU A 37 -14.29 0.31 7.09
C GLU A 37 -13.40 -0.71 7.83
N GLY A 38 -12.08 -0.49 7.82
CA GLY A 38 -11.10 -1.37 8.41
C GLY A 38 -10.76 -2.58 7.53
N ASN A 39 -11.15 -2.62 6.26
CA ASN A 39 -10.74 -3.69 5.35
C ASN A 39 -9.27 -3.53 4.98
N ARG A 40 -8.55 -4.64 4.90
CA ARG A 40 -7.15 -4.65 4.44
C ARG A 40 -7.11 -4.61 2.92
N MET A 41 -6.51 -3.55 2.38
CA MET A 41 -6.38 -3.32 0.94
C MET A 41 -4.92 -3.43 0.50
N VAL A 42 -4.73 -3.89 -0.73
CA VAL A 42 -3.42 -4.01 -1.38
C VAL A 42 -3.35 -3.06 -2.56
N LEU A 43 -2.35 -2.19 -2.56
CA LEU A 43 -1.99 -1.37 -3.72
C LEU A 43 -0.75 -1.96 -4.37
N ALA A 44 -0.82 -2.24 -5.67
CA ALA A 44 0.29 -2.80 -6.43
C ALA A 44 0.70 -1.88 -7.60
N SER A 45 1.98 -1.92 -8.00
CA SER A 45 2.47 -1.23 -9.20
C SER A 45 1.74 -1.76 -10.43
N ARG A 46 1.78 -1.06 -11.56
CA ARG A 46 1.16 -1.58 -12.79
C ARG A 46 1.85 -2.86 -13.25
#